data_AF-A0A2J6SN98-F1
#
_entry.id   AF-A0A2J6SN98-F1
#
_cell.length_a   1.000
_cell.length_b   1.000
_cell.length_c   1.000
_cell.angle_alpha   90.00
_cell.angle_beta   90.00
_cell.angle_gamma   90.00
#
_symmetry.space_group_name_H-M   'P 1'
#
loop_
_entity.id
_entity.type
_entity.pdbx_description
1 polymer ?
#
loop_
_entity_poly.entity_id
_entity_poly.type
_entity_poly.pdbx_seq_one_letter_code
_entity_poly.pdbx_strand_id
1 'polypeptide(L)'
;NETFDDLLPICWHINDCWPCLREKSAPCSWCPSSMTCIPNLSTLQILAPITNADICPLWSERWEVRTRGLGCHVSTITLLTCVVSVVSTFLVMGLVALAFRVGKWVGEKWKGEEGWWKFWR
;
A
#
# COMPACT_ATOMS: atom_id res chain seq x y z
N ASN A 1 -9.29 -23.07 10.76
CA ASN A 1 -8.66 -22.72 12.05
C ASN A 1 -7.50 -23.66 12.38
N GLU A 2 -7.60 -24.95 12.05
CA GLU A 2 -6.58 -25.95 12.40
C GLU A 2 -5.18 -25.60 11.88
N THR A 3 -5.09 -25.03 10.68
CA THR A 3 -3.81 -24.57 10.11
C THR A 3 -3.16 -23.42 10.89
N PHE A 4 -3.92 -22.56 11.55
CA PHE A 4 -3.32 -21.49 12.37
C PHE A 4 -2.71 -22.08 13.65
N ASP A 5 -3.48 -22.96 14.30
CA ASP A 5 -3.08 -23.61 15.56
C ASP A 5 -1.83 -24.50 15.37
N ASP A 6 -1.70 -25.16 14.22
CA ASP A 6 -0.51 -25.95 13.86
C ASP A 6 0.73 -25.09 13.57
N LEU A 7 0.55 -23.92 12.95
CA LEU A 7 1.64 -23.02 12.58
C LEU A 7 2.09 -22.12 13.73
N LEU A 8 1.19 -21.86 14.69
CA LEU A 8 1.46 -21.02 15.85
C LEU A 8 2.72 -21.44 16.63
N PRO A 9 2.90 -22.71 17.05
CA PRO A 9 4.11 -23.11 17.79
C PRO A 9 5.41 -22.97 16.99
N ILE A 10 5.33 -23.05 15.65
CA ILE A 10 6.50 -22.89 14.75
C ILE A 10 6.96 -21.43 14.76
N CYS A 11 6.03 -20.49 14.61
CA CYS A 11 6.33 -19.07 14.58
C CYS A 11 6.61 -18.52 16.00
N TRP A 12 5.79 -18.88 16.98
CA TRP A 12 5.74 -18.25 18.31
C TRP A 12 7.02 -18.40 19.14
N HIS A 13 7.76 -19.50 18.97
CA HIS A 13 9.04 -19.69 19.66
C HIS A 13 10.10 -18.64 19.26
N ILE A 14 9.92 -17.98 18.12
CA ILE A 14 10.89 -17.03 17.58
C ILE A 14 10.63 -15.63 18.16
N ASN A 15 11.61 -15.10 18.88
CA ASN A 15 11.56 -13.78 19.54
C ASN A 15 12.36 -12.69 18.80
N ASP A 16 12.77 -12.96 17.56
CA ASP A 16 13.52 -12.02 16.73
C ASP A 16 12.88 -11.85 15.35
N CYS A 17 12.90 -10.63 14.84
CA CYS A 17 12.30 -10.30 13.55
C CYS A 17 12.95 -11.08 12.39
N TRP A 18 14.27 -11.07 12.27
CA TRP A 18 14.95 -11.68 11.12
C TRP A 18 14.75 -13.20 11.05
N PRO A 19 14.92 -13.96 12.13
CA PRO A 19 14.62 -15.38 12.15
C PRO A 19 13.13 -15.65 11.86
N CYS A 20 12.21 -14.84 12.40
CA CYS A 20 10.77 -15.01 12.19
C CYS A 20 10.41 -14.90 10.70
N LEU A 21 10.93 -13.87 10.02
CA LEU A 21 10.66 -13.67 8.60
C LEU A 21 11.40 -14.65 7.69
N ARG A 22 12.55 -15.16 8.13
CA ARG A 22 13.35 -16.14 7.37
C ARG A 22 12.82 -17.56 7.47
N GLU A 23 11.97 -17.85 8.45
CA GLU A 23 11.32 -19.14 8.58
C GLU A 23 10.71 -19.58 7.24
N LYS A 24 11.10 -20.78 6.79
CA LYS A 24 10.67 -21.32 5.49
C LYS A 24 9.57 -22.35 5.67
N SER A 25 9.45 -22.90 6.88
CA SER A 25 8.50 -23.96 7.22
C SER A 25 7.08 -23.43 7.34
N ALA A 26 6.91 -22.13 7.66
CA ALA A 26 5.62 -21.49 7.81
C ALA A 26 5.66 -20.02 7.34
N PRO A 27 4.54 -19.48 6.81
CA PRO A 27 4.39 -18.06 6.58
C PRO A 27 4.22 -17.31 7.91
N CYS A 28 5.31 -16.86 8.51
CA CYS A 28 5.28 -16.07 9.74
C CYS A 28 5.33 -14.54 9.47
N SER A 29 4.82 -13.76 10.42
CA SER A 29 4.88 -12.30 10.44
C SER A 29 5.32 -11.80 11.82
N TRP A 30 5.93 -10.62 11.86
CA TRP A 30 6.51 -10.07 13.07
C TRP A 30 5.77 -8.80 13.52
N CYS A 31 5.27 -8.80 14.75
CA CYS A 31 4.65 -7.65 15.40
C CYS A 31 5.70 -6.94 16.26
N PRO A 32 6.21 -5.76 15.86
CA PRO A 32 7.37 -5.14 16.49
C PRO A 32 7.10 -4.61 17.91
N SER A 33 5.87 -4.16 18.17
CA SER A 33 5.53 -3.51 19.42
C SER A 33 5.25 -4.53 20.54
N SER A 34 4.60 -5.65 20.21
CA SER A 34 4.49 -6.81 21.12
C SER A 34 5.70 -7.75 21.09
N MET A 35 6.62 -7.59 20.14
CA MET A 35 7.79 -8.45 19.93
C MET A 35 7.45 -9.93 19.74
N THR A 36 6.36 -10.22 19.03
CA THR A 36 5.84 -11.58 18.84
C THR A 36 5.85 -11.99 17.37
N CYS A 37 6.19 -13.25 17.10
CA CYS A 37 6.12 -13.87 15.78
C CYS A 37 4.83 -14.71 15.66
N ILE A 38 3.97 -14.38 14.68
CA ILE A 38 2.62 -14.96 14.54
C ILE A 38 2.42 -15.45 13.10
N PRO A 39 1.74 -16.58 12.88
CA PRO A 39 1.48 -17.08 11.55
C PRO A 39 0.52 -16.18 10.76
N ASN A 40 0.83 -16.01 9.47
CA ASN A 40 0.10 -15.15 8.55
C ASN A 40 -0.40 -15.98 7.36
N LEU A 41 -1.68 -16.34 7.39
CA LEU A 41 -2.33 -17.08 6.31
C LEU A 41 -2.89 -16.18 5.19
N SER A 42 -2.58 -14.87 5.21
CA SER A 42 -3.01 -13.96 4.17
C SER A 42 -2.32 -14.30 2.85
N THR A 43 -3.09 -14.42 1.77
CA THR A 43 -2.58 -14.71 0.41
C THR A 43 -1.55 -13.67 -0.04
N LEU A 44 -1.75 -12.41 0.31
CA LEU A 44 -0.80 -11.33 0.12
C LEU A 44 -0.30 -10.87 1.48
N GLN A 45 0.84 -11.41 1.92
CA GLN A 45 1.45 -11.03 3.20
C GLN A 45 1.69 -9.52 3.33
N ILE A 46 1.92 -8.82 2.21
CA ILE A 46 2.10 -7.37 2.16
C ILE A 46 0.80 -6.60 2.49
N LEU A 47 -0.37 -7.19 2.21
CA LEU A 47 -1.68 -6.60 2.49
C LEU A 47 -2.36 -7.25 3.71
N ALA A 48 -1.60 -8.03 4.48
CA ALA A 48 -2.10 -8.72 5.65
C ALA A 48 -2.90 -7.85 6.65
N PRO A 49 -2.53 -6.58 6.96
CA PRO A 49 -3.34 -5.76 7.87
C PRO A 49 -4.66 -5.26 7.29
N ILE A 50 -4.87 -5.37 5.97
CA ILE A 50 -6.15 -5.06 5.31
C ILE A 50 -7.06 -6.29 5.35
N THR A 51 -6.49 -7.48 5.14
CA THR A 51 -7.24 -8.74 5.11
C THR A 51 -7.57 -9.27 6.50
N ASN A 52 -6.71 -9.03 7.49
CA ASN A 52 -6.86 -9.52 8.86
C ASN A 52 -6.50 -8.41 9.86
N ALA A 53 -7.53 -7.84 10.49
CA ALA A 53 -7.35 -6.77 11.48
C ALA A 53 -6.70 -7.27 12.78
N ASP A 54 -6.93 -8.54 13.14
CA ASP A 54 -6.52 -9.17 14.40
C ASP A 54 -5.23 -10.00 14.26
N ILE A 55 -4.35 -9.62 13.33
CA ILE A 55 -3.09 -10.35 13.09
C ILE A 55 -2.08 -10.20 14.23
N CYS A 56 -2.10 -9.03 14.90
CA CYS A 56 -1.28 -8.76 16.07
C CYS A 56 -2.21 -8.67 17.30
N PRO A 57 -1.71 -9.02 18.50
CA PRO A 57 -2.51 -8.97 19.73
C PRO A 57 -3.04 -7.57 20.04
N LEU A 58 -2.38 -6.53 19.52
CA LEU A 58 -2.83 -5.15 19.61
C LEU A 58 -3.24 -4.64 18.22
N TRP A 59 -4.49 -4.15 18.09
CA TRP A 59 -5.02 -3.64 16.81
C TRP A 59 -4.09 -2.57 16.22
N SER A 60 -3.66 -1.57 17.00
CA SER A 60 -2.82 -0.48 16.48
C SER A 60 -1.53 -0.96 15.80
N GLU A 61 -0.98 -2.10 16.21
CA GLU A 61 0.26 -2.68 15.66
C GLU A 61 0.09 -3.30 14.28
N ARG A 62 -1.16 -3.54 13.83
CA ARG A 62 -1.41 -4.18 12.53
C ARG A 62 -0.71 -3.43 11.39
N TRP A 63 -0.67 -2.11 11.44
CA TRP A 63 -0.06 -1.28 10.38
C TRP A 63 1.47 -1.29 10.42
N GLU A 64 2.04 -1.71 11.55
CA GLU A 64 3.47 -1.84 11.79
C GLU A 64 3.96 -3.28 11.63
N VAL A 65 3.07 -4.22 11.30
CA VAL A 65 3.43 -5.61 11.06
C VAL A 65 4.49 -5.67 9.96
N ARG A 66 5.54 -6.45 10.25
CA ARG A 66 6.63 -6.72 9.32
C ARG A 66 6.40 -8.10 8.71
N THR A 67 6.48 -8.17 7.39
CA THR A 67 6.22 -9.39 6.63
C THR A 67 7.45 -9.78 5.84
N ARG A 68 7.52 -11.05 5.44
CA ARG A 68 8.71 -11.62 4.79
C ARG A 68 9.12 -10.88 3.52
N GLY A 69 8.15 -10.35 2.76
CA GLY A 69 8.41 -9.59 1.54
C GLY A 69 9.01 -8.20 1.78
N LEU A 70 8.74 -7.59 2.94
CA LEU A 70 9.19 -6.24 3.30
C LEU A 70 10.47 -6.24 4.14
N GLY A 71 10.74 -7.36 4.83
CA GLY A 71 11.86 -7.49 5.76
C GLY A 71 11.63 -6.75 7.08
N CYS A 72 12.69 -6.64 7.87
CA CYS A 72 12.60 -6.08 9.22
C CYS A 72 12.69 -4.55 9.31
N HIS A 73 13.01 -3.87 8.21
CA HIS A 73 13.23 -2.41 8.19
C HIS A 73 12.06 -1.62 7.59
N VAL A 74 11.12 -2.29 6.92
CA VAL A 74 10.02 -1.64 6.21
C VAL A 74 8.70 -2.13 6.79
N SER A 75 7.93 -1.20 7.36
CA SER A 75 6.57 -1.46 7.83
C SER A 75 5.58 -1.43 6.67
N THR A 76 4.46 -2.14 6.81
CA THR A 76 3.38 -2.13 5.81
C THR A 76 2.87 -0.71 5.53
N ILE A 77 2.81 0.15 6.55
CA ILE A 77 2.44 1.56 6.38
C ILE A 77 3.36 2.30 5.39
N THR A 78 4.67 2.09 5.45
CA THR A 78 5.63 2.77 4.56
C THR A 78 5.39 2.36 3.12
N LEU A 79 5.23 1.05 2.86
CA LEU A 79 4.91 0.59 1.51
C LEU A 79 3.59 1.17 1.01
N LEU A 80 2.55 1.18 1.85
CA LEU A 80 1.26 1.73 1.49
C LEU A 80 1.35 3.23 1.17
N THR A 81 2.08 4.01 1.99
CA THR A 81 2.31 5.43 1.72
C THR A 81 3.09 5.66 0.43
N CYS A 82 4.12 4.86 0.13
CA CYS A 82 4.85 4.93 -1.13
C CYS A 82 3.93 4.66 -2.33
N VAL A 83 3.11 3.61 -2.28
CA VAL A 83 2.18 3.27 -3.36
C VAL A 83 1.16 4.38 -3.57
N VAL A 84 0.53 4.87 -2.49
CA VAL A 84 -0.44 5.95 -2.55
C VAL A 84 0.20 7.22 -3.12
N SER A 85 1.42 7.55 -2.71
CA SER A 85 2.15 8.73 -3.19
C SER A 85 2.45 8.67 -4.69
N VAL A 86 2.86 7.50 -5.19
CA VAL A 86 3.12 7.28 -6.62
C VAL A 86 1.83 7.45 -7.43
N VAL A 87 0.75 6.77 -7.01
CA VAL A 87 -0.55 6.85 -7.69
C VAL A 87 -1.11 8.27 -7.67
N SER A 88 -1.05 8.96 -6.52
CA SER A 88 -1.52 10.35 -6.42
C SER A 88 -0.72 11.28 -7.32
N THR A 89 0.59 11.08 -7.43
CA THR A 89 1.43 11.88 -8.33
C THR A 89 1.02 11.71 -9.79
N PHE A 90 0.81 10.48 -10.24
CA PHE A 90 0.32 10.22 -11.61
C PHE A 90 -1.07 10.80 -11.86
N LEU A 91 -1.98 10.69 -10.89
CA LEU A 91 -3.31 11.29 -10.99
C LEU A 91 -3.23 12.82 -11.14
N VAL A 92 -2.43 13.48 -10.30
CA VAL A 92 -2.25 14.94 -10.37
C VAL A 92 -1.64 15.34 -11.71
N MET A 93 -0.58 14.66 -12.17
CA MET A 93 0.01 14.94 -13.48
C MET A 93 -1.00 14.75 -14.62
N GLY A 94 -1.80 13.69 -14.57
CA GLY A 94 -2.86 13.43 -15.54
C GLY A 94 -3.92 14.53 -15.57
N LEU A 95 -4.37 14.98 -14.40
CA LEU A 95 -5.34 16.07 -14.27
C LEU A 95 -4.79 17.39 -14.80
N VAL A 96 -3.53 17.72 -14.49
CA VAL A 96 -2.87 18.93 -14.99
C VAL A 96 -2.74 18.89 -16.52
N ALA A 97 -2.33 17.77 -17.09
CA ALA A 97 -2.22 17.60 -18.54
C ALA A 97 -3.59 17.72 -19.22
N LEU A 98 -4.65 17.16 -18.62
CA LEU A 98 -6.01 17.26 -19.13
C LEU A 98 -6.52 18.70 -19.05
N ALA A 99 -6.31 19.39 -17.91
CA ALA A 99 -6.67 20.79 -17.73
C ALA A 99 -5.97 21.68 -18.76
N PHE A 100 -4.69 21.45 -19.02
CA PHE A 100 -3.93 22.19 -20.05
C PHE A 100 -4.49 21.96 -21.45
N ARG A 101 -4.82 20.71 -21.82
CA ARG A 101 -5.42 20.40 -23.12
C ARG A 101 -6.79 21.05 -23.30
N VAL A 102 -7.65 20.97 -22.27
CA VAL A 102 -8.97 21.60 -22.29
C VAL A 102 -8.83 23.12 -22.39
N GLY A 103 -7.93 23.72 -21.60
CA GLY A 103 -7.66 25.16 -21.67
C GLY A 103 -7.21 25.61 -23.05
N LYS A 104 -6.29 24.88 -23.70
CA LYS A 104 -5.84 25.19 -25.06
C LYS A 104 -6.97 25.06 -26.08
N TRP A 105 -7.75 23.97 -26.01
CA TRP A 105 -8.87 23.74 -26.93
C TRP A 105 -9.96 24.82 -26.82
N VAL A 106 -10.32 25.20 -25.59
CA VAL A 106 -11.27 26.30 -25.34
C VAL A 106 -10.71 27.63 -25.85
N GLY A 107 -9.43 27.92 -25.60
CA GLY A 107 -8.79 29.15 -26.08
C GLY A 107 -8.69 29.24 -27.60
N GLU A 108 -8.42 28.13 -28.29
CA GLU A 108 -8.42 28.08 -29.75
C GLU A 108 -9.82 28.28 -30.33
N LYS A 109 -10.84 27.65 -29.72
CA LYS A 109 -12.24 27.82 -30.14
C LYS A 109 -12.72 29.27 -29.95
N TRP A 110 -12.40 29.88 -28.81
CA TRP A 110 -12.72 31.28 -28.52
C TRP A 110 -12.09 32.25 -29.52
N LYS A 111 -10.80 32.07 -29.86
CA LYS A 111 -10.13 32.90 -30.89
C LYS A 111 -10.78 32.75 -32.27
N GLY A 112 -11.30 31.57 -32.61
CA GLY A 112 -12.04 31.34 -33.85
C GLY A 112 -13.35 32.13 -33.92
N GLU A 113 -14.09 32.26 -32.81
CA GLU A 113 -15.34 33.03 -32.75
C GLU A 113 -15.11 34.55 -32.82
N GLU A 114 -14.07 35.08 -32.17
CA GLU A 114 -13.72 36.51 -32.28
C GLU A 114 -13.34 36.92 -33.72
N GLY A 115 -12.78 35.99 -34.51
CA GLY A 115 -12.44 36.21 -35.91
C GLY A 115 -13.66 36.23 -36.84
N TRP A 116 -14.70 35.44 -36.56
CA TRP A 116 -15.90 35.36 -37.40
C TRP A 116 -16.76 36.64 -37.35
N TRP A 117 -16.84 37.30 -36.19
CA TRP A 117 -17.54 38.60 -36.06
C TRP A 117 -16.85 39.75 -36.81
N LYS A 118 -15.54 39.67 -37.06
CA LYS A 118 -14.82 40.66 -37.88
C LYS A 118 -15.09 40.53 -39.38
N PHE A 119 -15.58 39.38 -39.85
CA PHE A 119 -15.92 39.18 -41.26
C PHE A 119 -17.27 39.82 -41.64
N TRP A 120 -18.13 40.09 -40.67
CA TRP A 120 -19.47 40.69 -40.87
C TRP A 120 -19.52 42.21 -40.61
N ARG A 121 -18.39 42.87 -40.35
CA ARG A 121 -18.28 44.33 -40.23
C ARG A 121 -17.51 44.89 -41.42
#